data_AF-A0A1Q5UPR6-F1
#
_entry.id   AF-A0A1Q5UPR6-F1
#
_cell.length_a   1.000
_cell.length_b   1.000
_cell.length_c   1.000
_cell.angle_alpha   90.00
_cell.angle_beta   90.00
_cell.angle_gamma   90.00
#
_symmetry.space_group_name_H-M   'P 1'
#
loop_
_entity.id
_entity.type
_entity.pdbx_description
1 polymer ?
#
loop_
_entity_poly.entity_id
_entity_poly.type
_entity_poly.pdbx_seq_one_letter_code
_entity_poly.pdbx_strand_id
1 'polypeptide(L)'
;MSVYALGSASVVISSRTEAQIQAGRALHYIYLGMQMAVIPTTLTELAPAKVRGGMGVLYWLSIKVGGLVVTSITRGTSSIHSNAAWRIPFGLILVLPFIISWSIWFVPESPRWLLLRGRHAEALASLTRLKPKDTPEETIREEFEIISQKVAHQLEKKRFRDLFTPQNRQRTCVVVTANFFQQATGQAFASQYGTLFVKQLKSINAFSVTLGTNAVDIGAIAISGSLIDRVGRRYIDRSFPWAHKTEMLTTIG
;
A
#
# COMPACT_ATOMS: atom_id res chain seq x y z
N MET A 1 -14.43 1.64 1.07
CA MET A 1 -13.16 2.32 1.42
C MET A 1 -13.24 3.82 1.18
N SER A 2 -13.57 4.28 -0.03
CA SER A 2 -13.66 5.71 -0.37
C SER A 2 -14.63 6.51 0.49
N VAL A 3 -15.75 5.90 0.92
CA VAL A 3 -16.72 6.54 1.85
C VAL A 3 -16.10 6.82 3.22
N TYR A 4 -15.24 5.93 3.74
CA TYR A 4 -14.53 6.16 5.02
C TYR A 4 -13.47 7.25 4.88
N ALA A 5 -12.81 7.34 3.73
CA ALA A 5 -11.85 8.41 3.43
C ALA A 5 -12.56 9.78 3.39
N LEU A 6 -13.67 9.88 2.65
CA LEU A 6 -14.45 11.11 2.57
C LEU A 6 -15.06 11.49 3.92
N GLY A 7 -15.67 10.53 4.63
CA GLY A 7 -16.27 10.76 5.95
C GLY A 7 -15.27 11.22 7.00
N SER A 8 -14.10 10.58 7.10
CA SER A 8 -13.06 10.99 8.07
C SER A 8 -12.56 12.41 7.79
N ALA A 9 -12.35 12.75 6.52
CA ALA A 9 -11.85 14.07 6.15
C ALA A 9 -12.90 15.19 6.28
N SER A 10 -14.18 14.92 6.00
CA SER A 10 -15.27 15.86 6.30
C SER A 10 -15.34 16.19 7.80
N VAL A 11 -15.16 15.18 8.66
CA VAL A 11 -15.13 15.36 10.12
C VAL A 11 -13.93 16.22 10.56
N VAL A 12 -12.76 16.03 9.94
CA VAL A 12 -11.54 16.81 10.25
C VAL A 12 -11.69 18.27 9.79
N ILE A 13 -12.24 18.55 8.61
CA ILE A 13 -12.35 19.91 8.08
C ILE A 13 -13.42 20.73 8.83
N SER A 14 -14.53 20.08 9.20
CA SER A 14 -15.60 20.71 9.99
C SER A 14 -15.24 20.91 11.47
N SER A 15 -14.07 20.43 11.89
CA SER A 15 -13.70 20.44 13.30
C SER A 15 -13.47 21.85 13.86
N ARG A 16 -14.03 22.06 15.06
CA ARG A 16 -13.84 23.26 15.89
C ARG A 16 -13.23 22.95 17.26
N THR A 17 -13.21 21.68 17.65
CA THR A 17 -12.68 21.19 18.93
C THR A 17 -11.57 20.16 18.71
N GLU A 18 -10.64 20.07 19.66
CA GLU A 18 -9.52 19.14 19.58
C GLU A 18 -9.97 17.67 19.57
N ALA A 19 -11.00 17.34 20.36
CA ALA A 19 -11.59 16.00 20.42
C ALA A 19 -12.13 15.54 19.05
N GLN A 20 -12.71 16.46 18.28
CA GLN A 20 -13.24 16.16 16.95
C GLN A 20 -12.12 15.88 15.94
N ILE A 21 -10.98 16.58 16.04
CA ILE A 21 -9.79 16.29 15.23
C ILE A 21 -9.24 14.90 15.57
N GLN A 22 -9.16 14.56 16.85
CA GLN A 22 -8.69 13.24 17.29
C GLN A 22 -9.62 12.11 16.80
N ALA A 23 -10.93 12.28 16.89
CA ALA A 23 -11.90 11.33 16.36
C ALA A 23 -11.79 11.17 14.84
N GLY A 24 -11.66 12.29 14.11
CA GLY A 24 -11.45 12.27 12.66
C GLY A 24 -10.16 11.55 12.26
N ARG A 25 -9.07 11.76 13.02
CA ARG A 25 -7.80 11.03 12.83
C ARG A 25 -7.96 9.54 13.11
N ALA A 26 -8.65 9.13 14.17
CA ALA A 26 -8.89 7.73 14.48
C ALA A 26 -9.63 7.02 13.34
N LEU A 27 -10.69 7.64 12.82
CA LEU A 27 -11.42 7.13 11.64
C LEU A 27 -10.52 7.03 10.41
N HIS A 28 -9.65 8.01 10.19
CA HIS A 28 -8.71 8.02 9.08
C HIS A 28 -7.69 6.87 9.17
N TYR A 29 -7.20 6.54 10.38
CA TYR A 29 -6.29 5.40 10.56
C TYR A 29 -6.95 4.04 10.32
N ILE A 30 -8.24 3.89 10.64
CA ILE A 30 -9.00 2.69 10.30
C ILE A 30 -9.05 2.53 8.77
N TYR A 31 -9.35 3.61 8.05
CA TYR A 31 -9.33 3.64 6.59
C TYR A 31 -7.94 3.27 6.03
N LEU A 32 -6.87 3.87 6.55
CA LEU A 32 -5.50 3.58 6.14
C LEU A 32 -5.13 2.10 6.35
N GLY A 33 -5.55 1.50 7.46
CA GLY A 33 -5.33 0.08 7.74
C GLY A 33 -6.02 -0.83 6.73
N MET A 34 -7.27 -0.53 6.39
CA MET A 34 -8.00 -1.26 5.35
C MET A 34 -7.32 -1.11 3.97
N GLN A 35 -6.88 0.11 3.64
CA GLN A 35 -6.20 0.40 2.38
C GLN A 35 -4.89 -0.39 2.25
N MET A 36 -4.08 -0.44 3.30
CA MET A 36 -2.81 -1.16 3.36
C MET A 36 -2.96 -2.68 3.18
N ALA A 37 -4.12 -3.26 3.55
CA ALA A 37 -4.40 -4.68 3.37
C ALA A 37 -4.92 -5.00 1.95
N VAL A 38 -5.78 -4.15 1.39
CA VAL A 38 -6.48 -4.41 0.13
C VAL A 38 -5.63 -4.07 -1.09
N ILE A 39 -4.96 -2.90 -1.09
CA ILE A 39 -4.24 -2.44 -2.29
C ILE A 39 -3.08 -3.37 -2.67
N PRO A 40 -2.17 -3.75 -1.77
CA PRO A 40 -1.06 -4.63 -2.15
C PRO A 40 -1.54 -6.00 -2.63
N THR A 41 -2.59 -6.54 -2.00
CA THR A 41 -3.19 -7.83 -2.38
C THR A 41 -3.74 -7.77 -3.81
N THR A 42 -4.63 -6.81 -4.07
CA THR A 42 -5.21 -6.61 -5.41
C THR A 42 -4.15 -6.32 -6.46
N LEU A 43 -3.12 -5.54 -6.12
CA LEU A 43 -2.00 -5.28 -7.00
C LEU A 43 -1.25 -6.56 -7.38
N THR A 44 -0.98 -7.45 -6.43
CA THR A 44 -0.31 -8.73 -6.73
C THR A 44 -1.17 -9.71 -7.55
N GLU A 45 -2.50 -9.59 -7.45
CA GLU A 45 -3.46 -10.41 -8.17
C GLU A 45 -3.68 -9.95 -9.62
N LEU A 46 -3.73 -8.64 -9.83
CA LEU A 46 -3.90 -8.04 -11.16
C LEU A 46 -2.57 -7.97 -11.94
N ALA A 47 -1.44 -7.89 -11.23
CA ALA A 47 -0.13 -7.75 -11.86
C ALA A 47 0.32 -9.04 -12.60
N PRO A 48 0.74 -8.93 -13.88
CA PRO A 48 1.48 -9.98 -14.55
C PRO A 48 2.75 -10.34 -13.76
N ALA A 49 3.12 -11.63 -13.75
CA ALA A 49 4.25 -12.12 -12.97
C ALA A 49 5.56 -11.38 -13.24
N LYS A 50 5.77 -10.90 -14.48
CA LYS A 50 6.98 -10.18 -14.91
C LYS A 50 7.09 -8.77 -14.34
N VAL A 51 5.98 -8.09 -14.01
CA VAL A 51 5.97 -6.66 -13.58
C VAL A 51 5.46 -6.47 -12.15
N ARG A 52 5.14 -7.56 -11.45
CA ARG A 52 4.61 -7.52 -10.08
C ARG A 52 5.52 -6.78 -9.10
N GLY A 53 6.84 -6.91 -9.26
CA GLY A 53 7.84 -6.16 -8.47
C GLY A 53 7.72 -4.66 -8.70
N GLY A 54 7.83 -4.22 -9.95
CA GLY A 54 7.68 -2.82 -10.35
C GLY A 54 6.35 -2.18 -9.93
N MET A 55 5.24 -2.92 -9.96
CA MET A 55 3.96 -2.40 -9.48
C MET A 55 4.00 -2.07 -7.98
N GLY A 56 4.62 -2.91 -7.16
CA GLY A 56 4.80 -2.64 -5.73
C GLY A 56 5.66 -1.40 -5.47
N VAL A 57 6.69 -1.17 -6.29
CA VAL A 57 7.53 0.04 -6.22
C VAL A 57 6.71 1.27 -6.60
N LEU A 58 5.91 1.19 -7.67
CA LEU A 58 5.05 2.27 -8.13
C LEU A 58 4.02 2.67 -7.06
N TYR A 59 3.50 1.72 -6.31
CA TYR A 59 2.61 1.98 -5.18
C TYR A 59 3.31 2.84 -4.10
N TRP A 60 4.51 2.44 -3.66
CA TRP A 60 5.27 3.21 -2.67
C TRP A 60 5.74 4.57 -3.19
N LEU A 61 6.13 4.64 -4.47
CA LEU A 61 6.46 5.89 -5.14
C LEU A 61 5.27 6.85 -5.12
N SER A 62 4.07 6.37 -5.41
CA SER A 62 2.84 7.17 -5.41
C SER A 62 2.55 7.78 -4.03
N ILE A 63 2.78 7.01 -2.95
CA ILE A 63 2.65 7.50 -1.57
C ILE A 63 3.63 8.66 -1.31
N LYS A 64 4.89 8.52 -1.72
CA LYS A 64 5.91 9.56 -1.50
C LYS A 64 5.69 10.81 -2.35
N VAL A 65 5.29 10.65 -3.61
CA VAL A 65 4.90 11.77 -4.47
C VAL A 65 3.73 12.53 -3.86
N GLY A 66 2.70 11.84 -3.37
CA GLY A 66 1.59 12.46 -2.65
C GLY A 66 2.05 13.24 -1.42
N GLY A 67 2.94 12.67 -0.61
CA GLY A 67 3.54 13.35 0.54
C GLY A 67 4.34 14.61 0.17
N LEU A 68 5.07 14.58 -0.93
CA LEU A 68 5.83 15.72 -1.45
C LEU A 68 4.91 16.87 -1.90
N VAL A 69 3.83 16.53 -2.61
CA VAL A 69 2.81 17.51 -3.04
C VAL A 69 2.18 18.19 -1.83
N VAL A 70 1.76 17.42 -0.82
CA VAL A 70 1.18 17.94 0.43
C VAL A 70 2.16 18.83 1.19
N THR A 71 3.42 18.42 1.31
CA THR A 71 4.46 19.20 1.98
C THR A 71 4.69 20.54 1.27
N SER A 72 4.65 20.53 -0.07
CA SER A 72 4.81 21.73 -0.90
C SER A 72 3.65 22.72 -0.71
N ILE A 73 2.41 22.22 -0.72
CA ILE A 73 1.21 23.03 -0.45
C ILE A 73 1.25 23.58 0.98
N THR A 74 1.62 22.76 1.96
CA THR A 74 1.71 23.17 3.36
C THR A 74 2.78 24.26 3.54
N ARG A 75 3.91 24.16 2.84
CA ARG A 75 4.91 25.22 2.80
C ARG A 75 4.34 26.52 2.21
N GLY A 76 3.63 26.45 1.09
CA GLY A 76 3.01 27.63 0.46
C GLY A 76 1.93 28.27 1.33
N THR A 77 1.21 27.47 2.12
CA THR A 77 0.14 27.95 3.01
C THR A 77 0.66 28.38 4.39
N SER A 78 1.94 28.13 4.70
CA SER A 78 2.52 28.42 6.02
C SER A 78 2.65 29.91 6.35
N SER A 79 2.61 30.78 5.35
CA SER A 79 2.63 32.25 5.51
C SER A 79 1.27 32.83 5.92
N ILE A 80 0.20 32.03 5.94
CA ILE A 80 -1.14 32.48 6.29
C ILE A 80 -1.32 32.43 7.82
N HIS A 81 -1.65 33.56 8.44
CA HIS A 81 -1.83 33.67 9.90
C HIS A 81 -3.25 33.29 10.41
N SER A 82 -4.07 32.66 9.55
CA SER A 82 -5.46 32.29 9.85
C SER A 82 -5.64 30.77 9.89
N ASN A 83 -6.78 30.29 10.41
CA ASN A 83 -7.21 28.88 10.37
C ASN A 83 -7.26 28.29 8.94
N ALA A 84 -7.26 29.14 7.92
CA ALA A 84 -7.11 28.72 6.53
C ALA A 84 -5.79 27.96 6.27
N ALA A 85 -4.73 28.25 7.05
CA ALA A 85 -3.39 27.67 6.86
C ALA A 85 -3.36 26.14 6.92
N TRP A 86 -4.14 25.55 7.81
CA TRP A 86 -4.26 24.10 7.93
C TRP A 86 -5.47 23.55 7.18
N ARG A 87 -6.57 24.30 7.05
CA ARG A 87 -7.77 23.82 6.36
C ARG A 87 -7.57 23.65 4.85
N ILE A 88 -6.80 24.53 4.20
CA ILE A 88 -6.55 24.48 2.75
C ILE A 88 -5.81 23.19 2.34
N PRO A 89 -4.66 22.82 2.95
CA PRO A 89 -4.00 21.55 2.63
C PRO A 89 -4.90 20.33 2.82
N PHE A 90 -5.65 20.27 3.93
CA PHE A 90 -6.58 19.15 4.19
C PHE A 90 -7.74 19.09 3.19
N GLY A 91 -8.29 20.24 2.80
CA GLY A 91 -9.35 20.32 1.79
C GLY A 91 -8.89 19.95 0.37
N LEU A 92 -7.66 20.31 0.00
CA LEU A 92 -7.13 19.98 -1.32
C LEU A 92 -6.84 18.47 -1.47
N ILE A 93 -6.41 17.82 -0.39
CA ILE A 93 -6.16 16.36 -0.36
C ILE A 93 -7.45 15.57 -0.56
N LEU A 94 -8.62 16.12 -0.21
CA LEU A 94 -9.92 15.49 -0.40
C LEU A 94 -10.34 15.32 -1.86
N VAL A 95 -9.75 16.08 -2.77
CA VAL A 95 -10.06 15.98 -4.20
C VAL A 95 -9.61 14.62 -4.76
N LEU A 96 -8.48 14.09 -4.28
CA LEU A 96 -7.93 12.82 -4.74
C LEU A 96 -8.82 11.59 -4.45
N PRO A 97 -9.29 11.34 -3.21
CA PRO A 97 -10.19 10.22 -2.96
C PRO A 97 -11.53 10.37 -3.68
N PHE A 98 -11.96 11.60 -3.99
CA PHE A 98 -13.15 11.83 -4.82
C PHE A 98 -12.93 11.36 -6.26
N ILE A 99 -11.80 11.73 -6.87
CA ILE A 99 -11.40 11.24 -8.19
C ILE A 99 -11.30 9.70 -8.19
N ILE A 100 -10.62 9.11 -7.19
CA ILE A 100 -10.50 7.65 -7.09
C ILE A 100 -11.85 6.98 -6.92
N SER A 101 -12.77 7.57 -6.15
CA SER A 101 -14.13 7.05 -5.98
C SER A 101 -14.94 7.06 -7.27
N TRP A 102 -14.61 7.95 -8.22
CA TRP A 102 -15.19 7.94 -9.55
C TRP A 102 -14.47 6.95 -10.48
N SER A 103 -13.15 6.86 -10.38
CA SER A 103 -12.34 5.94 -11.20
C SER A 103 -12.61 4.46 -10.92
N ILE A 104 -13.12 4.11 -9.73
CA ILE A 104 -13.37 2.71 -9.36
C ILE A 104 -14.37 2.01 -10.30
N TRP A 105 -15.28 2.75 -10.92
CA TRP A 105 -16.26 2.22 -11.88
C TRP A 105 -15.62 1.75 -13.19
N PHE A 106 -14.41 2.20 -13.49
CA PHE A 106 -13.66 1.82 -14.70
C PHE A 106 -12.64 0.71 -14.44
N VAL A 107 -12.32 0.40 -13.19
CA VAL A 107 -11.30 -0.58 -12.84
C VAL A 107 -11.93 -1.97 -12.72
N PRO A 108 -11.41 -3.00 -13.43
CA PRO A 108 -11.90 -4.37 -13.27
C PRO A 108 -11.58 -4.90 -11.87
N GLU A 109 -12.55 -5.57 -11.25
CA GLU A 109 -12.42 -6.17 -9.92
C GLU A 109 -11.48 -7.39 -9.95
N SER A 110 -10.78 -7.71 -8.85
CA SER A 110 -9.88 -8.87 -8.81
C SER A 110 -10.60 -10.18 -9.17
N PRO A 111 -10.12 -10.94 -10.19
CA PRO A 111 -10.69 -12.24 -10.56
C PRO A 111 -10.73 -13.23 -9.39
N ARG A 112 -9.72 -13.19 -8.51
CA ARG A 112 -9.64 -14.07 -7.33
C ARG A 112 -10.73 -13.74 -6.31
N TRP A 113 -10.98 -12.46 -6.07
CA TRP A 113 -12.04 -12.02 -5.16
C TRP A 113 -13.43 -12.40 -5.69
N LEU A 114 -13.67 -12.25 -6.99
CA LEU A 114 -14.91 -12.66 -7.64
C LEU A 114 -15.13 -14.18 -7.51
N LEU A 115 -14.07 -14.98 -7.67
CA LEU A 115 -14.11 -16.44 -7.43
C LEU A 115 -14.42 -16.79 -5.97
N LEU A 116 -13.82 -16.09 -5.00
CA LEU A 116 -14.13 -16.28 -3.57
C LEU A 116 -15.60 -15.98 -3.23
N ARG A 117 -16.26 -15.13 -4.03
CA ARG A 117 -17.69 -14.79 -3.89
C ARG A 117 -18.60 -15.69 -4.72
N GLY A 118 -18.07 -16.70 -5.41
CA GLY A 118 -18.82 -17.60 -6.30
C GLY A 118 -19.24 -16.97 -7.63
N ARG A 119 -18.72 -15.80 -8.00
CA ARG A 119 -19.07 -15.07 -9.24
C ARG A 119 -18.15 -15.48 -10.39
N HIS A 120 -18.27 -16.71 -10.86
CA HIS A 120 -17.37 -17.31 -11.85
C HIS A 120 -17.38 -16.60 -13.22
N ALA A 121 -18.57 -16.27 -13.74
CA ALA A 121 -18.70 -15.62 -15.04
C ALA A 121 -18.03 -14.23 -15.08
N GLU A 122 -18.19 -13.47 -13.99
CA GLU A 122 -17.58 -12.15 -13.88
C GLU A 122 -16.07 -12.23 -13.65
N ALA A 123 -15.60 -13.24 -12.93
CA ALA A 123 -14.18 -13.48 -12.74
C ALA A 123 -13.48 -13.77 -14.08
N LEU A 124 -14.11 -14.55 -14.96
CA LEU A 124 -13.61 -14.80 -16.30
C LEU A 124 -13.61 -13.51 -17.14
N ALA A 125 -14.70 -12.75 -17.13
CA ALA A 125 -14.78 -11.47 -17.85
C ALA A 125 -13.73 -10.45 -17.35
N SER A 126 -13.46 -10.40 -16.05
CA SER A 126 -12.41 -9.56 -15.47
C SER A 126 -11.01 -10.01 -15.92
N LEU A 127 -10.74 -11.32 -15.90
CA LEU A 127 -9.46 -11.88 -16.35
C LEU A 127 -9.22 -11.58 -17.83
N THR A 128 -10.24 -11.72 -18.69
CA THR A 128 -10.16 -11.38 -20.12
C THR A 128 -9.83 -9.90 -20.33
N ARG A 129 -10.41 -8.99 -19.53
CA ARG A 129 -10.12 -7.54 -19.62
C ARG A 129 -8.69 -7.17 -19.22
N LEU A 130 -8.06 -7.96 -18.36
CA LEU A 130 -6.69 -7.71 -17.89
C LEU A 130 -5.62 -8.20 -18.88
N LYS A 131 -5.98 -9.08 -19.81
CA LYS A 131 -5.06 -9.66 -20.78
C LYS A 131 -5.00 -8.82 -22.06
N PRO A 132 -3.85 -8.83 -22.78
CA PRO A 132 -3.78 -8.28 -24.13
C PRO A 132 -4.83 -8.91 -25.04
N LYS A 133 -5.40 -8.11 -25.97
CA LYS A 133 -6.48 -8.56 -26.86
C LYS A 133 -6.11 -9.76 -27.74
N ASP A 134 -4.83 -9.99 -27.98
CA ASP A 134 -4.31 -11.08 -28.81
C ASP A 134 -4.09 -12.40 -28.03
N THR A 135 -4.48 -12.44 -26.74
CA THR A 135 -4.32 -13.65 -25.93
C THR A 135 -5.36 -14.69 -26.34
N PRO A 136 -4.96 -15.94 -26.66
CA PRO A 136 -5.90 -17.00 -27.00
C PRO A 136 -6.89 -17.25 -25.86
N GLU A 137 -8.17 -17.47 -26.19
CA GLU A 137 -9.20 -17.79 -25.19
C GLU A 137 -8.83 -19.03 -24.35
N GLU A 138 -8.17 -20.00 -24.97
CA GLU A 138 -7.72 -21.23 -24.31
C GLU A 138 -6.75 -20.94 -23.16
N THR A 139 -5.74 -20.08 -23.39
CA THR A 139 -4.78 -19.67 -22.36
C THR A 139 -5.46 -18.92 -21.20
N ILE A 140 -6.51 -18.14 -21.49
CA ILE A 140 -7.27 -17.42 -20.46
C ILE A 140 -8.07 -18.42 -19.61
N ARG A 141 -8.66 -19.45 -20.22
CA ARG A 141 -9.42 -20.50 -19.51
C ARG A 141 -8.52 -21.38 -18.65
N GLU A 142 -7.36 -21.78 -19.16
CA GLU A 142 -6.36 -22.53 -18.37
C GLU A 142 -5.93 -21.75 -17.13
N GLU A 143 -5.62 -20.45 -17.28
CA GLU A 143 -5.23 -19.61 -16.16
C GLU A 143 -6.39 -19.42 -15.17
N PHE A 144 -7.61 -19.27 -15.66
CA PHE A 144 -8.82 -19.22 -14.84
C PHE A 144 -9.01 -20.51 -14.03
N GLU A 145 -8.79 -21.69 -14.61
CA GLU A 145 -8.86 -22.98 -13.92
C GLU A 145 -7.78 -23.11 -12.83
N ILE A 146 -6.54 -22.70 -13.11
CA ILE A 146 -5.47 -22.70 -12.12
C ILE A 146 -5.83 -21.80 -10.93
N ILE A 147 -6.40 -20.61 -11.20
CA ILE A 147 -6.81 -19.70 -10.13
C ILE A 147 -8.01 -20.27 -9.37
N SER A 148 -8.99 -20.87 -10.06
CA SER A 148 -10.18 -21.43 -9.43
C SER A 148 -9.85 -22.61 -8.49
N GLN A 149 -8.94 -23.50 -8.90
CA GLN A 149 -8.44 -24.59 -8.07
C GLN A 149 -7.72 -24.06 -6.82
N LYS A 150 -6.85 -23.05 -6.97
CA LYS A 150 -6.16 -22.41 -5.84
C LYS A 150 -7.13 -21.73 -4.88
N VAL A 151 -8.20 -21.13 -5.38
CA VAL A 151 -9.22 -20.47 -4.57
C VAL A 151 -10.11 -21.50 -3.86
N ALA A 152 -10.48 -22.60 -4.53
CA ALA A 152 -11.23 -23.69 -3.92
C ALA A 152 -10.48 -24.30 -2.71
N HIS A 153 -9.16 -24.47 -2.83
CA HIS A 153 -8.31 -24.91 -1.72
C HIS A 153 -8.14 -23.85 -0.59
N GLN A 154 -8.51 -22.59 -0.85
CA GLN A 154 -8.52 -21.53 0.16
C GLN A 154 -9.89 -21.31 0.82
N LEU A 155 -10.96 -21.79 0.20
CA LEU A 155 -12.33 -21.70 0.71
C LEU A 155 -12.58 -22.63 1.91
N GLU A 156 -11.72 -23.64 2.12
CA GLU A 156 -11.60 -24.29 3.41
C GLU A 156 -11.27 -23.23 4.46
N LYS A 157 -12.25 -22.88 5.30
CA LYS A 157 -12.21 -21.74 6.25
C LYS A 157 -10.93 -21.73 7.08
N LYS A 158 -9.90 -21.05 6.59
CA LYS A 158 -8.65 -20.87 7.34
C LYS A 158 -8.93 -19.94 8.51
N ARG A 159 -8.84 -20.47 9.73
CA ARG A 159 -9.06 -19.73 10.96
C ARG A 159 -7.79 -18.94 11.28
N PHE A 160 -7.90 -17.84 12.03
CA PHE A 160 -6.71 -17.10 12.51
C PHE A 160 -5.70 -18.00 13.27
N ARG A 161 -6.17 -19.11 13.85
CA ARG A 161 -5.32 -20.11 14.51
C ARG A 161 -4.42 -20.88 13.53
N ASP A 162 -4.79 -20.98 12.26
CA ASP A 162 -4.04 -21.73 11.24
C ASP A 162 -2.75 -21.02 10.80
N LEU A 163 -2.57 -19.74 11.21
CA LEU A 163 -1.30 -19.03 11.05
C LEU A 163 -0.22 -19.59 11.99
N PHE A 164 -0.61 -20.19 13.12
CA PHE A 164 0.31 -20.72 14.13
C PHE A 164 0.54 -22.24 14.01
N THR A 165 -0.10 -22.89 13.04
CA THR A 165 0.12 -24.31 12.73
C THR A 165 1.57 -24.54 12.31
N PRO A 166 2.21 -25.68 12.68
CA PRO A 166 3.62 -25.96 12.37
C PRO A 166 4.04 -25.71 10.91
N GLN A 167 3.17 -25.98 9.93
CA GLN A 167 3.41 -25.72 8.51
C GLN A 167 3.55 -24.22 8.17
N ASN A 168 2.83 -23.34 8.86
CA ASN A 168 2.82 -21.90 8.60
C ASN A 168 3.64 -21.09 9.62
N ARG A 169 3.97 -21.65 10.78
CA ARG A 169 4.62 -20.92 11.89
C ARG A 169 5.94 -20.28 11.49
N GLN A 170 6.76 -20.93 10.66
CA GLN A 170 8.00 -20.34 10.15
C GLN A 170 7.73 -19.14 9.23
N ARG A 171 6.76 -19.27 8.31
CA ARG A 171 6.34 -18.18 7.40
C ARG A 171 5.79 -17.01 8.19
N THR A 172 4.92 -17.26 9.17
CA THR A 172 4.35 -16.25 10.06
C THR A 172 5.44 -15.55 10.88
N CYS A 173 6.40 -16.29 11.44
CA CYS A 173 7.51 -15.73 12.21
C CYS A 173 8.37 -14.79 11.38
N VAL A 174 8.73 -15.18 10.15
CA VAL A 174 9.51 -14.32 9.23
C VAL A 174 8.75 -13.03 8.92
N VAL A 175 7.46 -13.11 8.59
CA VAL A 175 6.64 -11.92 8.27
C VAL A 175 6.52 -10.98 9.48
N VAL A 176 6.24 -11.53 10.67
CA VAL A 176 6.10 -10.73 11.91
C VAL A 176 7.43 -10.06 12.26
N THR A 177 8.53 -10.81 12.21
CA THR A 177 9.87 -10.32 12.55
C THR A 177 10.33 -9.25 11.55
N ALA A 178 10.10 -9.47 10.25
CA ALA A 178 10.44 -8.50 9.22
C ALA A 178 9.66 -7.18 9.39
N ASN A 179 8.35 -7.24 9.65
CA ASN A 179 7.56 -6.03 9.91
C ASN A 179 7.96 -5.32 11.21
N PHE A 180 8.32 -6.08 12.25
CA PHE A 180 8.82 -5.52 13.49
C PHE A 180 10.11 -4.74 13.26
N PHE A 181 11.11 -5.35 12.60
CA PHE A 181 12.37 -4.68 12.29
C PHE A 181 12.17 -3.49 11.36
N GLN A 182 11.24 -3.58 10.40
CA GLN A 182 10.90 -2.46 9.54
C GLN A 182 10.48 -1.24 10.37
N GLN A 183 9.61 -1.41 11.37
CA GLN A 183 9.15 -0.30 12.22
C GLN A 183 10.20 0.10 13.27
N ALA A 184 11.01 -0.84 13.75
CA ALA A 184 12.08 -0.59 14.72
C ALA A 184 13.19 0.33 14.19
N THR A 185 13.30 0.50 12.86
CA THR A 185 14.18 1.51 12.24
C THR A 185 13.88 2.95 12.70
N GLY A 186 12.70 3.20 13.29
CA GLY A 186 12.30 4.53 13.74
C GLY A 186 11.85 5.46 12.62
N GLN A 187 11.62 4.94 11.41
CA GLN A 187 11.20 5.73 10.24
C GLN A 187 9.96 6.59 10.54
N ALA A 188 8.94 6.03 11.21
CA ALA A 188 7.72 6.75 11.56
C ALA A 188 7.99 7.92 12.51
N PHE A 189 8.88 7.74 13.48
CA PHE A 189 9.27 8.78 14.43
C PHE A 189 10.00 9.93 13.72
N ALA A 190 11.00 9.60 12.90
CA ALA A 190 11.76 10.58 12.12
C ALA A 190 10.85 11.38 11.17
N SER A 191 9.88 10.72 10.52
CA SER A 191 8.95 11.37 9.60
C SER A 191 7.96 12.30 10.31
N GLN A 192 7.49 11.94 11.50
CA GLN A 192 6.45 12.69 12.21
C GLN A 192 7.03 13.87 13.02
N TYR A 193 8.19 13.67 13.65
CA TYR A 193 8.79 14.63 14.58
C TYR A 193 10.05 15.32 14.03
N GLY A 194 10.62 14.84 12.91
CA GLY A 194 11.83 15.42 12.34
C GLY A 194 11.70 16.92 12.04
N THR A 195 10.54 17.36 11.55
CA THR A 195 10.24 18.78 11.32
C THR A 195 10.26 19.60 12.61
N LEU A 196 9.78 19.04 13.72
CA LEU A 196 9.72 19.71 15.01
C LEU A 196 11.12 19.94 15.57
N PHE A 197 11.99 18.93 15.50
CA PHE A 197 13.39 19.04 15.92
C PHE A 197 14.18 20.03 15.06
N VAL A 198 13.99 20.01 13.74
CA VAL A 198 14.64 20.97 12.83
C VAL A 198 14.17 22.40 13.11
N LYS A 199 12.89 22.60 13.47
CA LYS A 199 12.36 23.92 13.85
C LYS A 199 13.00 24.45 15.14
N GLN A 200 13.34 23.58 16.10
CA GLN A 200 14.00 23.97 17.35
C GLN A 200 15.43 24.48 17.15
N LEU A 201 16.12 24.01 16.10
CA LEU A 201 17.50 24.41 15.78
C LEU A 201 17.62 25.84 15.26
N LYS A 202 16.51 26.55 14.95
CA LYS A 202 16.40 27.96 14.49
C LYS A 202 17.27 28.38 13.27
N SER A 203 18.13 27.51 12.77
CA SER A 203 19.16 27.80 11.75
C SER A 203 18.70 27.45 10.32
N ILE A 204 17.73 26.53 10.15
CA ILE A 204 17.30 26.02 8.85
C ILE A 204 15.77 26.01 8.75
N ASN A 205 15.23 26.41 7.59
CA ASN A 205 13.81 26.27 7.28
C ASN A 205 13.38 24.80 7.29
N ALA A 206 12.61 24.39 8.31
CA ALA A 206 12.14 23.00 8.49
C ALA A 206 11.43 22.42 7.25
N PHE A 207 10.65 23.25 6.55
CA PHE A 207 9.97 22.84 5.32
C PHE A 207 10.92 22.51 4.16
N SER A 208 12.06 23.19 4.05
CA SER A 208 13.05 22.89 3.01
C SER A 208 13.76 21.57 3.27
N VAL A 209 14.05 21.26 4.54
CA VAL A 209 14.65 19.98 4.93
C VAL A 209 13.69 18.83 4.62
N THR A 210 12.41 18.95 4.98
CA THR A 210 11.41 17.92 4.68
C THR A 210 11.18 17.74 3.19
N LEU A 211 11.22 18.82 2.40
CA LEU A 211 11.14 18.73 0.95
C LEU A 211 12.35 17.96 0.38
N GLY A 212 13.55 18.26 0.87
CA GLY A 212 14.78 17.56 0.51
C GLY A 212 14.75 16.08 0.87
N THR A 213 14.32 15.73 2.09
CA THR A 213 14.19 14.33 2.52
C THR A 213 13.18 13.56 1.66
N ASN A 214 12.02 14.15 1.33
CA ASN A 214 11.06 13.49 0.45
C ASN A 214 11.60 13.27 -0.97
N ALA A 215 12.39 14.21 -1.51
CA ALA A 215 13.03 14.06 -2.81
C ALA A 215 14.08 12.92 -2.79
N VAL A 216 14.87 12.84 -1.73
CA VAL A 216 15.84 11.74 -1.52
C VAL A 216 15.12 10.40 -1.40
N ASP A 217 14.02 10.34 -0.64
CA ASP A 217 13.21 9.12 -0.49
C ASP A 217 12.67 8.62 -1.84
N ILE A 218 12.20 9.53 -2.71
CA ILE A 218 11.74 9.19 -4.06
C ILE A 218 12.88 8.57 -4.88
N GLY A 219 14.07 9.18 -4.85
CA GLY A 219 15.25 8.63 -5.52
C GLY A 219 15.66 7.27 -4.96
N ALA A 220 15.67 7.11 -3.65
CA ALA A 220 16.00 5.86 -2.98
C ALA A 220 15.01 4.73 -3.32
N ILE A 221 13.71 5.03 -3.43
CA ILE A 221 12.68 4.07 -3.86
C ILE A 221 12.89 3.68 -5.33
N ALA A 222 13.17 4.63 -6.21
CA ALA A 222 13.41 4.35 -7.62
C ALA A 222 14.65 3.46 -7.83
N ILE A 223 15.73 3.73 -7.09
CA ILE A 223 16.95 2.91 -7.09
C ILE A 223 16.66 1.53 -6.53
N SER A 224 15.98 1.45 -5.38
CA SER A 224 15.62 0.19 -4.73
C SER A 224 14.73 -0.67 -5.63
N GLY A 225 13.76 -0.06 -6.33
CA GLY A 225 12.92 -0.76 -7.31
C GLY A 225 13.73 -1.33 -8.48
N SER A 226 14.61 -0.50 -9.06
CA SER A 226 15.50 -0.92 -10.14
C SER A 226 16.45 -2.05 -9.72
N LEU A 227 16.88 -2.04 -8.45
CA LEU A 227 17.74 -3.06 -7.88
C LEU A 227 16.97 -4.38 -7.66
N ILE A 228 15.72 -4.32 -7.18
CA ILE A 228 14.87 -5.50 -6.97
C ILE A 228 14.61 -6.23 -8.29
N ASP A 229 14.36 -5.50 -9.38
CA ASP A 229 14.13 -6.09 -10.70
C ASP A 229 15.41 -6.67 -11.32
N ARG A 230 16.60 -6.10 -11.04
CA ARG A 230 17.88 -6.60 -11.57
C ARG A 230 18.50 -7.75 -10.78
N VAL A 231 18.45 -7.68 -9.45
CA VAL A 231 19.10 -8.66 -8.55
C VAL A 231 18.18 -9.86 -8.28
N GLY A 232 16.88 -9.69 -8.52
CA GLY A 232 15.86 -10.68 -8.20
C GLY A 232 15.63 -10.76 -6.69
N ARG A 233 14.35 -10.86 -6.30
CA ARG A 233 13.91 -10.88 -4.89
C ARG A 233 14.61 -11.96 -4.03
N ARG A 234 15.12 -13.02 -4.67
CA ARG A 234 15.82 -14.16 -4.03
C ARG A 234 17.23 -13.85 -3.51
N TYR A 235 17.95 -12.89 -4.08
CA TYR A 235 19.33 -12.62 -3.64
C TYR A 235 19.39 -11.78 -2.36
N ILE A 236 18.42 -10.88 -2.14
CA ILE A 236 18.33 -10.07 -0.91
C ILE A 236 17.92 -10.93 0.30
N ASP A 237 17.08 -11.95 0.11
CA ASP A 237 16.73 -12.89 1.17
C ASP A 237 17.87 -13.87 1.49
N ARG A 238 18.75 -14.19 0.52
CA ARG A 238 19.92 -15.07 0.74
C ARG A 238 20.99 -14.47 1.67
N SER A 239 21.02 -13.15 1.84
CA SER A 239 21.88 -12.49 2.84
C SER A 239 21.50 -12.84 4.29
N PHE A 240 20.32 -13.42 4.51
CA PHE A 240 19.83 -13.79 5.82
C PHE A 240 19.87 -15.32 6.03
N PRO A 241 20.58 -15.81 7.07
CA PRO A 241 20.84 -17.25 7.28
C PRO A 241 19.59 -18.14 7.39
N TRP A 242 18.41 -17.57 7.65
CA TRP A 242 17.14 -18.29 7.82
C TRP A 242 16.41 -18.63 6.51
N ALA A 243 16.74 -17.96 5.40
CA ALA A 243 16.10 -18.20 4.09
C ALA A 243 16.44 -19.60 3.51
N HIS A 244 17.59 -20.17 3.88
CA HIS A 244 18.00 -21.50 3.42
C HIS A 244 17.09 -22.64 3.92
N LYS A 245 16.47 -22.49 5.10
CA LYS A 245 15.56 -23.52 5.63
C LYS A 245 14.19 -23.52 4.97
N THR A 246 13.77 -22.40 4.38
CA THR A 246 12.45 -22.28 3.76
C THR A 246 12.43 -22.86 2.34
N GLU A 247 13.56 -22.84 1.62
CA GLU A 247 13.67 -23.44 0.28
C GLU A 247 13.44 -24.96 0.30
N MET A 248 13.97 -25.70 1.29
CA MET A 248 13.75 -27.16 1.41
C MET A 248 12.29 -27.57 1.60
N LEU A 249 11.42 -26.69 2.11
CA LEU A 249 10.02 -27.00 2.37
C LEU A 249 9.09 -26.64 1.20
N THR A 250 9.55 -25.85 0.24
CA THR A 250 8.78 -25.47 -0.96
C THR A 250 9.06 -26.34 -2.18
N THR A 251 10.14 -27.13 -2.18
CA THR A 251 10.42 -28.09 -3.26
C THR A 251 9.71 -29.44 -3.07
N ILE A 252 8.98 -29.63 -1.96
CA ILE A 252 8.30 -30.88 -1.60
C ILE A 252 6.78 -30.67 -1.38
N GLY A 253 6.17 -29.66 -2.02
CA GLY A 253 4.74 -29.37 -1.86
C GLY A 253 4.11 -28.73 -3.08
#